data_AF-A0A7S4UEH5-F1
#
_entry.id   AF-A0A7S4UEH5-F1
#
_cell.length_a   1.000
_cell.length_b   1.000
_cell.length_c   1.000
_cell.angle_alpha   90.00
_cell.angle_beta   90.00
_cell.angle_gamma   90.00
#
_symmetry.space_group_name_H-M   'P 1'
#
loop_
_entity.id
_entity.type
_entity.pdbx_description
1 polymer ?
#
loop_
_entity_poly.entity_id
_entity_poly.type
_entity_poly.pdbx_seq_one_letter_code
_entity_poly.pdbx_strand_id
1 'polypeptide(L)'
;ILIFLMQIKRAKIALNADTHADKNAIVKDSESEWEMEELQTRDRIGQDASSAERYGSPNTKYLLLRAELRHVVNNLENYIMTQIHGSGSVMMEKEIRKSTNLDQIHSLHLRFLSRMRDRCLLHERAAVVADTARKVLDLALNFSVSYPRYKASLQKGEEDWAEMREAEESLDRVS
;
A
#
# COMPACT_ATOMS: atom_id res chain seq x y z
N ILE A 1 20.17 10.39 -2.51
CA ILE A 1 19.82 9.00 -2.13
C ILE A 1 18.92 8.98 -0.91
N LEU A 2 19.35 9.55 0.22
CA LEU A 2 18.58 9.56 1.48
C LEU A 2 17.15 10.11 1.34
N ILE A 3 16.94 11.21 0.63
CA ILE A 3 15.59 11.79 0.45
C ILE A 3 14.64 10.80 -0.23
N PHE A 4 15.08 10.15 -1.31
CA PHE A 4 14.26 9.18 -2.03
C PHE A 4 13.95 7.95 -1.18
N LEU A 5 14.95 7.45 -0.43
CA LEU A 5 14.75 6.39 0.56
C LEU A 5 13.75 6.77 1.65
N MET A 6 13.82 7.99 2.17
CA MET A 6 12.87 8.48 3.17
C MET A 6 11.45 8.49 2.62
N GLN A 7 11.25 8.90 1.37
CA GLN A 7 9.91 8.85 0.75
C GLN A 7 9.38 7.42 0.64
N ILE A 8 10.22 6.47 0.22
CA ILE A 8 9.86 5.04 0.16
C ILE A 8 9.47 4.52 1.55
N LYS A 9 10.30 4.80 2.57
CA LYS A 9 10.03 4.38 3.96
C LYS A 9 8.73 4.98 4.49
N ARG A 10 8.48 6.27 4.23
CA ARG A 10 7.23 6.94 4.62
C ARG A 10 6.02 6.27 3.97
N ALA A 11 6.06 6.03 2.65
CA ALA A 11 4.96 5.37 1.94
C ALA A 11 4.70 3.95 2.47
N LYS A 12 5.76 3.17 2.76
CA LYS A 12 5.63 1.84 3.36
C LYS A 12 4.97 1.86 4.73
N ILE A 13 5.41 2.77 5.60
CA ILE A 13 4.84 2.92 6.95
C ILE A 13 3.37 3.33 6.85
N ALA A 14 3.05 4.30 6.00
CA ALA A 14 1.70 4.77 5.79
C ALA A 14 0.77 3.64 5.30
N LEU A 15 1.20 2.85 4.32
CA LEU A 15 0.45 1.69 3.84
C LEU A 15 0.35 0.56 4.87
N ASN A 16 1.22 0.50 5.87
CA ASN A 16 1.22 -0.53 6.91
C ASN A 16 0.39 -0.15 8.14
N ALA A 17 0.28 1.14 8.47
CA ALA A 17 -0.46 1.63 9.64
C ALA A 17 -1.90 1.08 9.71
N ASP A 18 -2.62 1.05 8.59
CA ASP A 18 -4.03 0.64 8.60
C ASP A 18 -4.24 -0.88 8.49
N THR A 19 -3.17 -1.70 8.57
CA THR A 19 -3.25 -3.12 8.15
C THR A 19 -3.97 -3.97 9.19
N HIS A 20 -3.77 -3.67 10.48
CA HIS A 20 -4.39 -4.44 11.56
C HIS A 20 -5.87 -4.09 11.73
N ALA A 21 -6.25 -2.83 11.49
CA ALA A 21 -7.64 -2.40 11.53
C ALA A 21 -8.46 -2.98 10.35
N ASP A 22 -7.91 -2.98 9.13
CA ASP A 22 -8.63 -3.53 7.97
C ASP A 22 -8.67 -5.06 7.95
N LYS A 23 -7.63 -5.77 8.43
CA LYS A 23 -7.68 -7.24 8.54
C LYS A 23 -8.84 -7.69 9.45
N ASN A 24 -9.05 -7.01 10.57
CA ASN A 24 -10.16 -7.31 11.47
C ASN A 24 -11.52 -6.91 10.86
N ALA A 25 -11.57 -5.85 10.05
CA ALA A 25 -12.78 -5.47 9.33
C ALA A 25 -13.16 -6.50 8.25
N ILE A 26 -12.19 -7.04 7.50
CA ILE A 26 -12.41 -8.09 6.49
C ILE A 26 -12.91 -9.38 7.13
N VAL A 27 -12.32 -9.78 8.25
CA VAL A 27 -12.76 -10.98 8.97
C VAL A 27 -14.20 -10.81 9.46
N LYS A 28 -14.57 -9.62 9.94
CA LYS A 28 -15.94 -9.32 10.36
C LYS A 28 -16.94 -9.23 9.20
N ASP A 29 -16.56 -8.59 8.10
CA ASP A 29 -17.37 -8.47 6.87
C ASP A 29 -17.64 -9.86 6.30
N SER A 30 -16.57 -10.65 6.17
CA SER A 30 -16.61 -12.07 5.81
C SER A 30 -17.52 -12.84 6.76
N GLU A 31 -17.26 -12.86 8.08
CA GLU A 31 -18.08 -13.58 9.09
C GLU A 31 -19.57 -13.23 9.02
N SER A 32 -19.93 -11.94 8.82
CA SER A 32 -21.32 -11.52 8.62
C SER A 32 -21.93 -11.98 7.29
N GLU A 33 -21.11 -12.11 6.24
CA GLU A 33 -21.51 -12.66 4.94
C GLU A 33 -21.72 -14.20 5.01
N TRP A 34 -20.91 -14.96 5.76
CA TRP A 34 -21.13 -16.41 5.97
C TRP A 34 -22.40 -16.68 6.78
N GLU A 35 -22.70 -15.86 7.79
CA GLU A 35 -23.95 -15.97 8.57
C GLU A 35 -25.19 -15.66 7.70
N MET A 36 -25.10 -14.68 6.78
CA MET A 36 -26.16 -14.40 5.80
C MET A 36 -26.28 -15.50 4.72
N GLU A 37 -25.16 -16.07 4.27
CA GLU A 37 -25.13 -17.16 3.29
C GLU A 37 -25.70 -18.46 3.87
N GLU A 38 -25.46 -18.78 5.14
CA GLU A 38 -26.07 -19.95 5.82
C GLU A 38 -27.60 -19.80 6.01
N LEU A 39 -28.09 -18.56 6.19
CA LEU A 39 -29.53 -18.26 6.22
C LEU A 39 -30.18 -18.29 4.83
N GLN A 40 -29.47 -17.88 3.76
CA GLN A 40 -29.99 -17.86 2.39
C GLN A 40 -29.84 -19.19 1.63
N THR A 41 -28.82 -20.00 1.94
CA THR A 41 -28.61 -21.33 1.33
C THR A 41 -29.66 -22.36 1.75
N ARG A 42 -30.41 -22.09 2.83
CA ARG A 42 -31.63 -22.87 3.16
C ARG A 42 -32.80 -22.61 2.21
N ASP A 43 -32.77 -21.55 1.41
CA ASP A 43 -33.94 -21.12 0.63
C ASP A 43 -33.73 -21.13 -0.90
N ARG A 44 -32.52 -21.37 -1.42
CA ARG A 44 -32.25 -21.21 -2.87
C ARG A 44 -31.32 -22.26 -3.48
N ILE A 45 -31.81 -23.50 -3.58
CA ILE A 45 -31.37 -24.41 -4.64
C ILE A 45 -32.03 -23.93 -5.94
N GLY A 46 -31.29 -23.13 -6.74
CA GLY A 46 -31.70 -22.75 -8.09
C GLY A 46 -31.67 -21.24 -8.33
N GLN A 47 -30.47 -20.68 -8.57
CA GLN A 47 -30.28 -19.48 -9.40
C GLN A 47 -28.78 -19.24 -9.62
N ASP A 48 -28.20 -20.07 -10.49
CA ASP A 48 -26.82 -19.97 -10.95
C ASP A 48 -26.71 -18.84 -12.01
N ALA A 49 -26.70 -17.58 -11.57
CA ALA A 49 -26.38 -16.44 -12.46
C ALA A 49 -25.87 -15.16 -11.76
N SER A 50 -25.89 -15.04 -10.43
CA SER A 50 -25.54 -13.78 -9.71
C SER A 50 -24.15 -13.75 -9.08
N SER A 51 -23.32 -14.78 -9.29
CA SER A 51 -22.02 -14.90 -8.61
C SER A 51 -20.96 -13.89 -9.06
N ALA A 52 -21.17 -13.20 -10.19
CA ALA A 52 -20.23 -12.19 -10.69
C ALA A 52 -20.33 -10.82 -10.00
N GLU A 53 -21.45 -10.49 -9.36
CA GLU A 53 -21.65 -9.20 -8.67
C GLU A 53 -21.13 -9.19 -7.22
N ARG A 54 -20.87 -10.36 -6.63
CA ARG A 54 -20.47 -10.50 -5.21
C ARG A 54 -19.04 -10.09 -4.90
N TYR A 55 -18.15 -10.05 -5.91
CA TYR A 55 -16.80 -9.46 -5.78
C TYR A 55 -16.79 -7.92 -5.92
N GLY A 56 -17.97 -7.29 -6.03
CA GLY A 56 -18.15 -5.87 -6.30
C GLY A 56 -18.11 -4.94 -5.09
N SER A 57 -18.05 -5.46 -3.86
CA SER A 57 -18.01 -4.63 -2.65
C SER A 57 -16.90 -3.58 -2.78
N PRO A 58 -17.21 -2.27 -2.60
CA PRO A 58 -16.22 -1.21 -2.67
C PRO A 58 -14.99 -1.54 -1.82
N ASN A 59 -15.20 -2.13 -0.64
CA ASN A 59 -14.15 -2.54 0.30
C ASN A 59 -13.10 -3.48 -0.34
N THR A 60 -13.54 -4.49 -1.08
CA THR A 60 -12.66 -5.46 -1.74
C THR A 60 -11.76 -4.80 -2.78
N LYS A 61 -12.29 -3.84 -3.56
CA LYS A 61 -11.51 -3.09 -4.56
C LYS A 61 -10.44 -2.20 -3.91
N TYR A 62 -10.75 -1.57 -2.77
CA TYR A 62 -9.77 -0.77 -2.02
C TYR A 62 -8.63 -1.61 -1.45
N LEU A 63 -8.94 -2.79 -0.92
CA LEU A 63 -7.96 -3.71 -0.36
C LEU A 63 -7.01 -4.25 -1.44
N LEU A 64 -7.54 -4.54 -2.63
CA LEU A 64 -6.73 -4.94 -3.77
C LEU A 64 -5.76 -3.82 -4.19
N LEU A 65 -6.27 -2.60 -4.38
CA LEU A 65 -5.43 -1.44 -4.71
C LEU A 65 -4.34 -1.21 -3.65
N ARG A 66 -4.69 -1.35 -2.37
CA ARG A 66 -3.74 -1.25 -1.27
C ARG A 66 -2.65 -2.32 -1.32
N ALA A 67 -3.02 -3.57 -1.60
CA ALA A 67 -2.09 -4.68 -1.72
C ALA A 67 -1.11 -4.46 -2.88
N GLU A 68 -1.61 -4.00 -4.03
CA GLU A 68 -0.81 -3.63 -5.21
C GLU A 68 0.18 -2.51 -4.89
N LEU A 69 -0.29 -1.41 -4.28
CA LEU A 69 0.57 -0.29 -3.88
C LEU A 69 1.66 -0.76 -2.89
N ARG A 70 1.31 -1.61 -1.93
CA ARG A 70 2.27 -2.17 -0.98
C ARG A 70 3.31 -3.05 -1.67
N HIS A 71 2.89 -3.87 -2.64
CA HIS A 71 3.79 -4.72 -3.40
C HIS A 71 4.81 -3.88 -4.18
N VAL A 72 4.35 -2.84 -4.89
CA VAL A 72 5.23 -1.94 -5.64
C VAL A 72 6.21 -1.21 -4.72
N VAL A 73 5.74 -0.65 -3.60
CA VAL A 73 6.60 0.06 -2.64
C VAL A 73 7.64 -0.87 -2.01
N ASN A 74 7.26 -2.10 -1.66
CA ASN A 74 8.20 -3.09 -1.10
C ASN A 74 9.25 -3.51 -2.13
N ASN A 75 8.86 -3.75 -3.38
CA ASN A 75 9.82 -4.10 -4.43
C ASN A 75 10.79 -2.95 -4.71
N LEU A 76 10.31 -1.71 -4.71
CA LEU A 76 11.15 -0.53 -4.90
C LEU A 76 12.14 -0.37 -3.74
N GLU A 77 11.69 -0.53 -2.50
CA GLU A 77 12.57 -0.51 -1.33
C GLU A 77 13.64 -1.60 -1.41
N ASN A 78 13.23 -2.84 -1.67
CA ASN A 78 14.13 -3.98 -1.76
C ASN A 78 15.18 -3.76 -2.86
N TYR A 79 14.77 -3.30 -4.04
CA TYR A 79 15.70 -2.96 -5.12
C TYR A 79 16.75 -1.94 -4.66
N ILE A 80 16.32 -0.80 -4.11
CA ILE A 80 17.24 0.26 -3.68
C ILE A 80 18.13 -0.23 -2.52
N MET A 81 17.60 -0.95 -1.54
CA MET A 81 18.36 -1.49 -0.42
C MET A 81 19.41 -2.50 -0.88
N THR A 82 19.09 -3.39 -1.83
CA THR A 82 20.05 -4.34 -2.42
C THR A 82 21.14 -3.63 -3.21
N GLN A 83 20.82 -2.54 -3.91
CA GLN A 83 21.85 -1.74 -4.60
C GLN A 83 22.80 -1.03 -3.64
N ILE A 84 22.28 -0.50 -2.52
CA ILE A 84 23.05 0.25 -1.52
C ILE A 84 23.89 -0.69 -0.64
N HIS A 85 23.26 -1.70 -0.03
CA HIS A 85 23.88 -2.58 0.96
C HIS A 85 24.52 -3.83 0.37
N GLY A 86 24.10 -4.24 -0.83
CA GLY A 86 24.61 -5.43 -1.48
C GLY A 86 25.85 -5.13 -2.30
N SER A 87 25.66 -5.04 -3.62
CA SER A 87 26.78 -5.07 -4.56
C SER A 87 27.72 -3.85 -4.49
N GLY A 88 27.23 -2.69 -4.04
CA GLY A 88 28.01 -1.46 -4.00
C GLY A 88 28.98 -1.40 -2.81
N SER A 89 28.45 -1.57 -1.60
CA SER A 89 29.20 -1.42 -0.34
C SER A 89 30.30 -2.46 -0.19
N VAL A 90 29.99 -3.74 -0.45
CA VAL A 90 30.95 -4.86 -0.34
C VAL A 90 32.11 -4.68 -1.33
N MET A 91 31.81 -4.24 -2.56
CA MET A 91 32.85 -3.98 -3.56
C MET A 91 33.73 -2.81 -3.13
N MET A 92 33.16 -1.73 -2.60
CA MET A 92 33.95 -0.60 -2.10
C MET A 92 34.82 -1.00 -0.92
N GLU A 93 34.29 -1.74 0.05
CA GLU A 93 35.03 -2.16 1.24
C GLU A 93 36.26 -3.02 0.89
N LYS A 94 36.10 -3.93 -0.10
CA LYS A 94 37.20 -4.74 -0.63
C LYS A 94 38.28 -3.88 -1.31
N GLU A 95 37.89 -2.87 -2.09
CA GLU A 95 38.85 -2.03 -2.80
C GLU A 95 39.55 -1.01 -1.88
N ILE A 96 38.86 -0.48 -0.86
CA ILE A 96 39.47 0.37 0.17
C ILE A 96 40.53 -0.40 0.96
N ARG A 97 40.28 -1.67 1.30
CA ARG A 97 41.29 -2.50 1.99
C ARG A 97 42.56 -2.74 1.17
N LYS A 98 42.50 -2.62 -0.15
CA LYS A 98 43.67 -2.79 -1.05
C LYS A 98 44.40 -1.47 -1.35
N SER A 99 43.73 -0.34 -1.18
CA SER A 99 44.32 0.96 -1.49
C SER A 99 45.40 1.33 -0.47
N THR A 100 46.53 1.81 -0.98
CA THR A 100 47.73 2.12 -0.17
C THR A 100 47.89 3.61 0.12
N ASN A 101 47.08 4.46 -0.51
CA ASN A 101 47.21 5.92 -0.51
C ASN A 101 45.85 6.61 -0.49
N LEU A 102 45.83 7.81 0.12
CA LEU A 102 44.61 8.58 0.37
C LEU A 102 43.91 9.00 -0.94
N ASP A 103 44.67 9.34 -1.98
CA ASP A 103 44.11 9.75 -3.27
C ASP A 103 43.37 8.61 -3.97
N GLN A 104 43.83 7.37 -3.80
CA GLN A 104 43.11 6.19 -4.30
C GLN A 104 41.80 6.02 -3.54
N ILE A 105 41.80 6.14 -2.20
CA ILE A 105 40.58 6.08 -1.38
C ILE A 105 39.59 7.17 -1.81
N HIS A 106 40.08 8.40 -2.02
CA HIS A 106 39.26 9.52 -2.46
C HIS A 106 38.61 9.24 -3.83
N SER A 107 39.40 8.77 -4.80
CA SER A 107 38.90 8.44 -6.14
C SER A 107 37.91 7.27 -6.14
N LEU A 108 38.14 6.25 -5.30
CA LEU A 108 37.24 5.11 -5.11
C LEU A 108 35.90 5.55 -4.52
N HIS A 109 35.94 6.42 -3.52
CA HIS A 109 34.74 6.95 -2.87
C HIS A 109 33.87 7.76 -3.85
N LEU A 110 34.47 8.68 -4.61
CA LEU A 110 33.73 9.45 -5.63
C LEU A 110 33.11 8.54 -6.70
N ARG A 111 33.85 7.54 -7.16
CA ARG A 111 33.35 6.54 -8.13
C ARG A 111 32.23 5.70 -7.56
N PHE A 112 32.29 5.36 -6.28
CA PHE A 112 31.21 4.64 -5.59
C PHE A 112 29.95 5.50 -5.48
N LEU A 113 30.07 6.77 -5.05
CA LEU A 113 28.94 7.68 -4.97
C LEU A 113 28.26 7.88 -6.34
N SER A 114 29.04 8.04 -7.41
CA SER A 114 28.50 8.13 -8.77
C SER A 114 27.73 6.86 -9.15
N ARG A 115 28.34 5.68 -8.95
CA ARG A 115 27.68 4.40 -9.25
C ARG A 115 26.41 4.20 -8.43
N MET A 116 26.40 4.58 -7.15
CA MET A 116 25.20 4.51 -6.31
C MET A 116 24.11 5.44 -6.82
N ARG A 117 24.44 6.68 -7.19
CA ARG A 117 23.47 7.61 -7.79
C ARG A 117 22.84 7.02 -9.05
N ASP A 118 23.66 6.39 -9.89
CA ASP A 118 23.21 5.82 -11.16
C ASP A 118 22.32 4.59 -10.97
N ARG A 119 22.65 3.72 -10.01
CA ARG A 119 21.87 2.51 -9.71
C ARG A 119 20.62 2.76 -8.87
N CYS A 120 20.58 3.81 -8.06
CA CYS A 120 19.43 4.12 -7.21
C CYS A 120 18.33 4.91 -7.93
N LEU A 121 18.29 4.90 -9.27
CA LEU A 121 17.34 5.68 -10.08
C LEU A 121 17.45 7.20 -9.84
N LEU A 122 18.63 7.71 -9.46
CA LEU A 122 18.82 9.15 -9.18
C LEU A 122 19.72 9.84 -10.21
N HIS A 123 20.11 9.12 -11.26
CA HIS A 123 20.81 9.70 -12.40
C HIS A 123 19.81 10.22 -13.44
N GLU A 124 20.22 11.24 -14.17
CA GLU A 124 19.40 11.95 -15.17
C GLU A 124 18.78 11.01 -16.22
N ARG A 125 19.52 9.99 -16.66
CA ARG A 125 19.01 8.96 -17.58
C ARG A 125 17.87 8.11 -17.02
N ALA A 126 17.75 8.01 -15.70
CA ALA A 126 16.68 7.31 -15.00
C ALA A 126 15.62 8.27 -14.45
N ALA A 127 15.69 9.58 -14.77
CA ALA A 127 14.80 10.60 -14.21
C ALA A 127 13.32 10.27 -14.48
N VAL A 128 12.99 9.80 -15.68
CA VAL A 128 11.61 9.39 -16.03
C VAL A 128 11.09 8.28 -15.12
N VAL A 129 11.92 7.26 -14.85
CA VAL A 129 11.57 6.16 -13.94
C VAL A 129 11.44 6.67 -12.51
N ALA A 130 12.37 7.54 -12.08
CA ALA A 130 12.36 8.14 -10.76
C ALA A 130 11.11 9.01 -10.51
N ASP A 131 10.71 9.79 -11.51
CA ASP A 131 9.52 10.63 -11.48
C ASP A 131 8.25 9.78 -11.40
N THR A 132 8.21 8.69 -12.16
CA THR A 132 7.10 7.73 -12.12
C THR A 132 7.03 7.05 -10.75
N ALA A 133 8.17 6.61 -10.21
CA ALA A 133 8.24 6.06 -8.87
C ALA A 133 7.77 7.07 -7.81
N ARG A 134 8.15 8.35 -7.91
CA ARG A 134 7.64 9.40 -7.01
C ARG A 134 6.14 9.58 -7.12
N LYS A 135 5.56 9.59 -8.32
CA LYS A 135 4.10 9.65 -8.50
C LYS A 135 3.38 8.47 -7.85
N VAL A 136 3.94 7.27 -7.94
CA VAL A 136 3.38 6.08 -7.27
C VAL A 136 3.48 6.20 -5.75
N LEU A 137 4.61 6.71 -5.24
CA LEU A 137 4.77 6.96 -3.80
C LEU A 137 3.79 8.04 -3.30
N ASP A 138 3.59 9.11 -4.05
CA ASP A 138 2.62 10.16 -3.74
C ASP A 138 1.19 9.62 -3.78
N LEU A 139 0.87 8.77 -4.75
CA LEU A 139 -0.42 8.06 -4.80
C LEU A 139 -0.62 7.17 -3.57
N ALA A 140 0.40 6.42 -3.15
CA ALA A 140 0.34 5.59 -1.94
C ALA A 140 0.11 6.42 -0.66
N LEU A 141 0.76 7.59 -0.55
CA LEU A 141 0.57 8.50 0.57
C LEU A 141 -0.83 9.12 0.55
N ASN A 142 -1.28 9.62 -0.60
CA ASN A 142 -2.63 10.17 -0.75
C ASN A 142 -3.69 9.11 -0.42
N PHE A 143 -3.51 7.89 -0.91
CA PHE A 143 -4.38 6.75 -0.62
C PHE A 143 -4.50 6.50 0.89
N SER A 144 -3.38 6.49 1.61
CA SER A 144 -3.36 6.26 3.07
C SER A 144 -4.12 7.34 3.86
N VAL A 145 -4.25 8.55 3.32
CA VAL A 145 -4.97 9.65 3.96
C VAL A 145 -6.44 9.71 3.53
N SER A 146 -6.72 9.48 2.24
CA SER A 146 -8.06 9.61 1.68
C SER A 146 -8.96 8.44 2.05
N TYR A 147 -8.42 7.22 2.13
CA TYR A 147 -9.22 6.01 2.36
C TYR A 147 -9.89 5.98 3.74
N PRO A 148 -9.20 6.27 4.87
CA PRO A 148 -9.87 6.31 6.18
C PRO A 148 -11.01 7.33 6.23
N ARG A 149 -10.85 8.48 5.57
CA ARG A 149 -11.89 9.51 5.46
C ARG A 149 -13.10 9.02 4.66
N TYR A 150 -12.84 8.36 3.53
CA TYR A 150 -13.89 7.75 2.72
C TYR A 150 -14.66 6.68 3.50
N LYS A 151 -13.94 5.78 4.19
CA LYS A 151 -14.53 4.74 5.04
C LYS A 151 -15.42 5.33 6.14
N ALA A 152 -14.94 6.37 6.83
CA ALA A 152 -15.72 7.06 7.85
C ALA A 152 -16.99 7.73 7.28
N SER A 153 -16.93 8.27 6.06
CA SER A 153 -18.13 8.84 5.41
C SER A 153 -19.16 7.80 5.02
N LEU A 154 -18.73 6.58 4.65
CA LEU A 154 -19.65 5.48 4.38
C LEU A 154 -20.34 5.00 5.64
N GLN A 155 -19.58 4.80 6.72
CA GLN A 155 -20.14 4.37 8.02
C GLN A 155 -21.15 5.40 8.55
N LYS A 156 -20.80 6.69 8.49
CA LYS A 156 -21.73 7.75 8.89
C LYS A 156 -23.02 7.76 8.06
N GLY A 157 -22.90 7.57 6.75
CA GLY A 157 -24.09 7.48 5.90
C GLY A 157 -24.98 6.30 6.28
N GLU A 158 -24.37 5.14 6.56
CA GLU A 158 -25.09 3.93 6.98
C GLU A 158 -25.79 4.10 8.34
N GLU A 159 -25.14 4.77 9.29
CA GLU A 159 -25.72 5.19 10.57
C GLU A 159 -26.91 6.14 10.38
N ASP A 160 -26.75 7.21 9.58
CA ASP A 160 -27.82 8.18 9.29
C ASP A 160 -29.04 7.50 8.65
N TRP A 161 -28.84 6.56 7.70
CA TRP A 161 -29.93 5.78 7.08
C TRP A 161 -30.59 4.80 8.05
N ALA A 162 -29.86 4.27 9.03
CA ALA A 162 -30.41 3.38 10.05
C ALA A 162 -31.31 4.15 11.03
N GLU A 163 -30.86 5.32 11.49
CA GLU A 163 -31.63 6.21 12.38
C GLU A 163 -32.94 6.66 11.73
N MET A 164 -32.92 7.00 10.43
CA MET A 164 -34.14 7.35 9.69
C MET A 164 -35.14 6.20 9.62
N ARG A 165 -34.67 4.97 9.46
CA ARG A 165 -35.50 3.76 9.38
C ARG A 165 -36.13 3.41 10.73
N GLU A 166 -35.36 3.54 11.81
CA GLU A 166 -35.88 3.38 13.17
C GLU A 166 -36.93 4.45 13.51
N ALA A 167 -36.71 5.69 13.07
CA ALA A 167 -37.69 6.76 13.24
C ALA A 167 -39.00 6.47 12.49
N GLU A 168 -38.92 5.98 11.26
CA GLU A 168 -40.08 5.59 10.44
C GLU A 168 -40.84 4.41 11.05
N GLU A 169 -40.14 3.37 11.50
CA GLU A 169 -40.75 2.23 12.22
C GLU A 169 -41.36 2.63 13.58
N SER A 170 -40.86 3.69 14.22
CA SER A 170 -41.44 4.20 15.48
C SER A 170 -42.74 4.97 15.24
N LEU A 171 -42.86 5.66 14.10
CA LEU A 171 -44.08 6.36 13.68
C LEU A 171 -45.18 5.37 13.30
N ASP A 172 -44.84 4.30 12.57
CA ASP A 172 -45.78 3.25 12.17
C ASP A 172 -46.30 2.42 13.35
N ARG A 173 -45.59 2.36 14.48
CA ARG A 173 -46.05 1.69 15.71
C ARG A 173 -47.00 2.53 16.56
N VAL A 174 -47.09 3.84 16.31
CA VAL A 174 -47.91 4.78 17.07
C VAL A 174 -49.22 5.13 16.34
N SER A 175 -49.33 4.84 15.04
CA SER A 175 -50.57 4.93 14.25
C SER A 175 -51.43 3.67 14.31
#